data_AF-A0A7U2F1J4-F1
#
_entry.id   AF-A0A7U2F1J4-F1
#
_cell.length_a   1.000
_cell.length_b   1.000
_cell.length_c   1.000
_cell.angle_alpha   90.00
_cell.angle_beta   90.00
_cell.angle_gamma   90.00
#
_symmetry.space_group_name_H-M   'P 1'
#
loop_
_entity.id
_entity.type
_entity.pdbx_description
1 polymer ?
#
loop_
_entity_poly.entity_id
_entity_poly.type
_entity_poly.pdbx_seq_one_letter_code
_entity_poly.pdbx_strand_id
1 'polypeptide(L)' 'MGIKHLYQLIQEHSPDAIKTGEIKNQFGRKVAIVSYDHWYTLNTG' A
#
# COMPACT_ATOMS: atom_id res chain seq x y z
N MET A 1 5.25 -11.35 -2.52
CA MET A 1 6.68 -11.13 -2.15
C MET A 1 7.03 -9.68 -2.45
N GLY A 2 7.33 -8.87 -1.43
CA GLY A 2 7.67 -7.46 -1.57
C GLY A 2 9.16 -7.18 -1.72
N ILE A 3 9.52 -5.91 -1.99
CA ILE A 3 10.91 -5.44 -2.06
C ILE A 3 11.32 -4.93 -0.67
N LYS A 4 12.38 -5.50 -0.10
CA LYS A 4 12.87 -5.14 1.24
C LYS A 4 13.32 -3.67 1.27
N HIS A 5 12.91 -2.94 2.32
CA HIS A 5 13.26 -1.54 2.60
C HIS A 5 12.91 -0.49 1.53
N LEU A 6 12.18 -0.85 0.47
CA LEU A 6 11.82 0.10 -0.60
C LEU A 6 11.05 1.32 -0.06
N TYR A 7 10.13 1.09 0.87
CA TYR A 7 9.36 2.18 1.48
C TYR A 7 10.24 3.21 2.19
N GLN A 8 11.23 2.75 2.97
CA GLN A 8 12.16 3.64 3.69
C GLN A 8 13.01 4.46 2.72
N LEU A 9 13.49 3.82 1.64
CA LEU A 9 14.29 4.48 0.62
C LEU A 9 13.49 5.57 -0.15
N ILE A 10 12.23 5.28 -0.50
CA ILE A 10 11.33 6.28 -1.10
C ILE A 10 11.07 7.42 -0.11
N GLN A 11 10.83 7.11 1.17
CA GLN A 11 10.61 8.11 2.20
C GLN A 11 11.82 9.04 2.38
N GLU A 12 13.04 8.53 2.31
CA GLU A 12 14.28 9.30 2.49
C GLU A 12 14.60 10.18 1.27
N HIS A 13 14.48 9.63 0.05
CA HIS A 13 14.97 10.31 -1.16
C HIS A 13 13.88 10.92 -2.04
N SER A 14 12.61 10.54 -1.88
CA SER A 14 11.47 11.03 -2.70
C SER A 14 10.14 11.01 -1.92
N PRO A 15 10.05 11.75 -0.79
CA PRO A 15 8.87 11.75 0.08
C PRO A 15 7.61 12.29 -0.60
N ASP A 16 7.76 13.11 -1.65
CA ASP A 16 6.70 13.68 -2.48
C ASP A 16 5.95 12.63 -3.32
N ALA A 17 6.57 11.46 -3.54
CA ALA A 17 5.91 10.31 -4.16
C ALA A 17 4.87 9.65 -3.22
N ILE A 18 4.93 9.90 -1.91
CA ILE A 18 4.02 9.33 -0.91
C ILE A 18 2.90 10.32 -0.63
N LYS A 19 1.64 9.89 -0.86
CA LYS A 19 0.44 10.70 -0.61
C LYS A 19 -0.45 10.03 0.42
N THR A 20 -0.76 10.75 1.50
CA THR A 20 -1.73 10.34 2.52
C THR A 20 -3.06 11.06 2.30
N GLY A 21 -4.17 10.39 2.60
CA GLY A 21 -5.51 10.96 2.45
C GLY A 21 -6.60 10.03 2.96
N GLU A 22 -7.81 10.56 3.12
CA GLU A 22 -8.94 9.77 3.60
C GLU A 22 -9.48 8.81 2.54
N ILE A 23 -9.94 7.63 2.96
CA ILE A 23 -10.58 6.64 2.08
C ILE A 23 -11.81 7.19 1.37
N LYS A 24 -12.50 8.15 1.99
CA LYS A 24 -13.69 8.80 1.42
C LYS A 24 -13.39 9.48 0.09
N ASN A 25 -12.16 9.95 -0.10
CA ASN A 25 -11.72 10.60 -1.34
C ASN A 25 -11.50 9.60 -2.49
N GLN A 26 -11.62 8.29 -2.24
CA GLN A 26 -11.48 7.23 -3.24
C GLN A 26 -12.83 6.60 -3.64
N PHE A 27 -13.96 7.04 -3.06
CA PHE A 27 -15.28 6.53 -3.45
C PHE A 27 -15.54 6.77 -4.95
N GLY A 28 -16.11 5.76 -5.63
CA GLY A 28 -16.38 5.79 -7.07
C GLY A 28 -15.19 5.40 -7.95
N ARG A 29 -14.00 5.17 -7.39
CA ARG A 29 -12.85 4.66 -8.14
C ARG A 29 -12.80 3.13 -8.11
N LYS A 30 -12.58 2.53 -9.28
CA LYS A 30 -12.26 1.09 -9.38
C LYS A 30 -10.78 0.90 -9.03
N VAL A 31 -10.50 -0.01 -8.11
CA VAL A 31 -9.13 -0.32 -7.66
C VAL A 31 -8.92 -1.82 -7.76
N ALA A 32 -7.78 -2.24 -8.29
CA ALA A 32 -7.39 -3.64 -8.29
C ALA A 32 -6.74 -3.98 -6.94
N ILE A 33 -7.23 -5.06 -6.31
CA ILE A 33 -6.73 -5.54 -5.03
C ILE A 33 -6.05 -6.89 -5.25
N VAL A 34 -4.83 -7.03 -4.74
CA VAL A 34 -4.12 -8.31 -4.73
C VAL A 34 -4.62 -9.13 -3.54
N SER A 35 -5.38 -10.20 -3.80
CA SER A 35 -6.08 -10.98 -2.77
C SER A 35 -5.18 -11.94 -1.97
N TYR A 36 -4.10 -12.45 -2.58
CA TYR A 36 -3.25 -13.47 -1.96
C TYR A 36 -2.60 -12.98 -0.66
N ASP A 37 -1.91 -11.83 -0.68
CA ASP A 37 -1.27 -11.29 0.53
C ASP A 37 -2.30 -10.95 1.62
N HIS A 38 -3.50 -10.49 1.25
CA HIS A 38 -4.59 -10.22 2.19
C HIS A 38 -5.08 -11.49 2.90
N TRP A 39 -5.15 -12.63 2.20
CA TRP A 39 -5.54 -13.90 2.80
C TRP A 39 -4.53 -14.40 3.83
N TYR A 40 -3.23 -14.29 3.57
CA TYR A 40 -2.20 -14.66 4.55
C TYR A 40 -2.29 -13.76 5.79
N THR A 41 -2.36 -12.44 5.63
CA THR A 41 -2.45 -11.51 6.76
C THR A 41 -3.64 -11.79 7.68
N LEU A 42 -4.78 -12.25 7.14
CA LEU A 42 -5.96 -12.57 7.94
C LEU A 42 -5.91 -13.94 8.63
N ASN A 43 -5.10 -14.88 8.14
CA ASN A 43 -5.14 -16.27 8.59
C ASN A 43 -3.85 -16.75 9.30
N THR A 44 -2.77 -15.98 9.23
CA THR A 44 -1.49 -16.32 9.88
C THR A 44 -1.09 -15.29 10.94
N GLY A 45 -2.07 -14.73 11.65
CA GLY A 45 -1.84 -13.91 12.85
C GLY A 45 -1.08 -14.69 13.93
#